data_AF-A0A9D6UAY3-F1
#
_entry.id   AF-A0A9D6UAY3-F1
#
_cell.length_a   1.000
_cell.length_b   1.000
_cell.length_c   1.000
_cell.angle_alpha   90.00
_cell.angle_beta   90.00
_cell.angle_gamma   90.00
#
_symmetry.space_group_name_H-M   'P 1'
#
loop_
_entity.id
_entity.type
_entity.pdbx_description
1 polymer ?
#
loop_
_entity_poly.entity_id
_entity_poly.type
_entity_poly.pdbx_seq_one_letter_code
_entity_poly.pdbx_strand_id
1 'polypeptide(L)'
;MNNIFSFFKAPIYIEGKALKKSVIIEQAYTIIISEQYKQLCEQLQSLKTEKEQREFKAAKFDFFTFSGTFKYRAEAGLIERSIYICLDFDHVGGPEQLKKLIARILEHLTPVLMFVSPRGEGLKVVVCVNPDEAEHKEYFAALERLFNEIVLQEIMDTNNKQLRVDPSGKDIPRPCFLSYDPQAFKSDTPTIFDRALIDTFSGIGKSNPGQPHPEQTAETLEQIEQIFLFIRDFHSGNYPY
;
A
#
# COMPACT_ATOMS: atom_id res chain seq x y z
N MET A 1 -2.14 -6.14 -19.31
CA MET A 1 -1.38 -5.63 -18.15
C MET A 1 -0.97 -6.80 -17.27
N ASN A 2 0.26 -6.76 -16.72
CA ASN A 2 0.83 -7.84 -15.92
C ASN A 2 0.22 -7.91 -14.51
N ASN A 3 -0.51 -8.99 -14.21
CA ASN A 3 -1.19 -9.18 -12.93
C ASN A 3 -0.52 -10.24 -12.03
N ILE A 4 0.72 -10.62 -12.34
CA ILE A 4 1.52 -11.50 -11.49
C ILE A 4 2.65 -10.74 -10.79
N PHE A 5 3.04 -11.24 -9.63
CA PHE A 5 4.11 -10.68 -8.82
C PHE A 5 4.90 -11.76 -8.09
N SER A 6 6.07 -11.38 -7.56
CA SER A 6 7.00 -12.36 -7.00
C SER A 6 6.68 -12.75 -5.58
N PHE A 7 6.79 -14.04 -5.28
CA PHE A 7 6.83 -14.62 -3.94
C PHE A 7 8.24 -15.12 -3.62
N PHE A 8 8.73 -14.77 -2.43
CA PHE A 8 10.03 -15.17 -1.90
C PHE A 8 9.87 -15.86 -0.54
N LYS A 9 10.69 -16.88 -0.29
CA LYS A 9 10.75 -17.56 1.02
C LYS A 9 11.52 -16.75 2.05
N ALA A 10 11.38 -16.95 3.35
CA ALA A 10 12.33 -16.43 4.33
C ALA A 10 13.74 -17.03 4.11
N PRO A 11 14.81 -16.47 4.72
CA PRO A 11 14.89 -15.13 5.31
C PRO A 11 15.06 -14.04 4.25
N ILE A 12 14.78 -12.78 4.59
CA ILE A 12 14.86 -11.64 3.66
C ILE A 12 16.28 -11.16 3.36
N TYR A 13 17.21 -11.33 4.31
CA TYR A 13 18.56 -10.78 4.23
C TYR A 13 19.50 -11.53 3.28
N ILE A 14 19.03 -12.57 2.59
CA ILE A 14 19.79 -13.21 1.53
C ILE A 14 19.88 -12.23 0.36
N GLU A 15 21.10 -11.82 0.02
CA GLU A 15 21.37 -11.02 -1.17
C GLU A 15 21.14 -11.84 -2.45
N GLY A 16 20.68 -11.21 -3.53
CA GLY A 16 20.44 -11.91 -4.79
C GLY A 16 19.38 -13.01 -4.69
N LYS A 17 18.48 -12.92 -3.70
CA LYS A 17 17.50 -13.96 -3.41
C LYS A 17 16.61 -14.25 -4.61
N ALA A 18 16.70 -15.48 -5.12
CA ALA A 18 15.97 -15.92 -6.30
C ALA A 18 14.46 -16.04 -6.04
N LEU A 19 13.67 -15.79 -7.09
CA LEU A 19 12.23 -16.02 -7.10
C LEU A 19 11.91 -17.46 -6.69
N LYS A 20 10.90 -17.65 -5.82
CA LYS A 20 10.37 -18.99 -5.55
C LYS A 20 9.25 -19.35 -6.52
N LYS A 21 8.31 -18.42 -6.75
CA LYS A 21 7.24 -18.52 -7.75
C LYS A 21 6.61 -17.15 -8.00
N SER A 22 6.00 -16.98 -9.18
CA SER A 22 5.07 -15.89 -9.41
C SER A 22 3.68 -16.25 -8.86
N VAL A 23 2.93 -15.26 -8.43
CA VAL A 23 1.59 -15.39 -7.84
C VAL A 23 0.64 -14.32 -8.38
N ILE A 24 -0.66 -14.60 -8.33
CA ILE A 24 -1.75 -13.63 -8.59
C ILE A 24 -2.41 -13.19 -7.27
N ILE A 25 -3.25 -12.15 -7.33
CA ILE A 25 -3.87 -11.58 -6.13
C ILE A 25 -4.79 -12.58 -5.40
N GLU A 26 -5.48 -13.46 -6.13
CA GLU A 26 -6.32 -14.53 -5.57
C GLU A 26 -5.49 -15.47 -4.69
N GLN A 27 -4.30 -15.86 -5.16
CA GLN A 27 -3.42 -16.74 -4.41
C GLN A 27 -2.84 -16.04 -3.18
N ALA A 28 -2.50 -14.74 -3.29
CA ALA A 28 -2.07 -13.96 -2.14
C ALA A 28 -3.18 -13.85 -1.09
N TYR A 29 -4.42 -13.56 -1.52
CA TYR A 29 -5.58 -13.51 -0.64
C TYR A 29 -5.82 -14.85 0.06
N THR A 30 -5.84 -15.97 -0.68
CA THR A 30 -5.98 -17.32 -0.10
C THR A 30 -4.91 -17.61 0.95
N ILE A 31 -3.65 -17.22 0.68
CA ILE A 31 -2.56 -17.41 1.64
C ILE A 31 -2.82 -16.60 2.92
N ILE A 32 -3.21 -15.33 2.79
CA ILE A 32 -3.39 -14.39 3.92
C ILE A 32 -4.54 -14.82 4.84
N ILE A 33 -5.67 -15.30 4.30
CA ILE A 33 -6.81 -15.74 5.11
C ILE A 33 -6.62 -17.16 5.69
N SER A 34 -5.65 -17.92 5.18
CA SER A 34 -5.37 -19.28 5.67
C SER A 34 -4.52 -19.27 6.93
N GLU A 35 -4.62 -20.32 7.75
CA GLU A 35 -3.82 -20.45 8.97
C GLU A 35 -2.31 -20.67 8.74
N GLN A 36 -1.84 -20.65 7.48
CA GLN A 36 -0.44 -20.93 7.11
C GLN A 36 0.58 -20.09 7.88
N TYR A 37 0.26 -18.82 8.19
CA TYR A 37 1.15 -17.92 8.94
C TYR A 37 0.67 -17.62 10.36
N LYS A 38 -0.45 -18.23 10.81
CA LYS A 38 -1.07 -17.94 12.11
C LYS A 38 -0.08 -18.10 13.28
N GLN A 39 0.57 -19.26 13.36
CA GLN A 39 1.55 -19.53 14.43
C GLN A 39 2.76 -18.59 14.39
N LEU A 40 3.22 -18.20 13.20
CA LEU A 40 4.34 -17.25 13.07
C LEU A 40 3.92 -15.84 13.51
N CYS A 41 2.70 -15.42 13.21
CA CYS A 41 2.13 -14.15 13.68
C CYS A 41 1.97 -14.16 15.20
N GLU A 42 1.39 -15.21 15.78
CA GLU A 42 1.25 -15.36 17.24
C GLU A 42 2.62 -15.32 17.95
N GLN A 43 3.62 -16.03 17.41
CA GLN A 43 4.99 -15.98 17.93
C GLN A 43 5.57 -14.57 17.84
N LEU A 44 5.46 -13.92 16.68
CA LEU A 44 5.93 -12.55 16.46
C LEU A 44 5.30 -11.57 17.46
N GLN A 45 3.99 -11.66 17.68
CA GLN A 45 3.23 -10.79 18.59
C GLN A 45 3.56 -11.04 20.06
N SER A 46 4.03 -12.25 20.42
CA SER A 46 4.46 -12.57 21.78
C SER A 46 5.84 -12.01 22.16
N LEU A 47 6.63 -11.54 21.19
CA LEU A 47 7.95 -10.96 21.41
C LEU A 47 7.85 -9.57 22.05
N LYS A 48 8.73 -9.28 23.01
CA LYS A 48 8.60 -8.13 23.91
C LYS A 48 9.12 -6.82 23.32
N THR A 49 10.12 -6.89 22.43
CA THR A 49 10.77 -5.71 21.89
C THR A 49 10.60 -5.61 20.37
N GLU A 50 10.49 -4.39 19.86
CA GLU A 50 10.44 -4.17 18.41
C GLU A 50 11.67 -4.71 17.67
N LYS A 51 12.83 -4.71 18.35
CA LYS A 51 14.08 -5.27 17.83
C LYS A 51 13.94 -6.77 17.60
N GLU A 52 13.52 -7.53 18.60
CA GLU A 52 13.27 -8.97 18.49
C GLU A 52 12.22 -9.27 17.41
N GLN A 53 11.13 -8.50 17.40
CA GLN A 53 10.09 -8.64 16.38
C GLN A 53 10.63 -8.41 14.97
N ARG A 54 11.48 -7.39 14.78
CA ARG A 54 12.08 -7.08 13.47
C ARG A 54 13.02 -8.19 13.01
N GLU A 55 13.88 -8.68 13.90
CA GLU A 55 14.83 -9.76 13.61
C GLU A 55 14.11 -11.07 13.31
N PHE A 56 13.09 -11.42 14.11
CA PHE A 56 12.25 -12.59 13.88
C PHE A 56 11.52 -12.50 12.54
N LYS A 57 10.89 -11.36 12.24
CA LYS A 57 10.19 -11.11 10.97
C LYS A 57 11.13 -11.29 9.78
N ALA A 58 12.30 -10.65 9.82
CA ALA A 58 13.31 -10.76 8.76
C ALA A 58 13.82 -12.20 8.55
N ALA A 59 13.91 -12.99 9.63
CA ALA A 59 14.42 -14.35 9.57
C ALA A 59 13.38 -15.41 9.16
N LYS A 60 12.10 -15.20 9.50
CA LYS A 60 11.09 -16.27 9.46
C LYS A 60 9.95 -16.04 8.47
N PHE A 61 9.69 -14.80 8.07
CA PHE A 61 8.55 -14.52 7.22
C PHE A 61 8.90 -14.54 5.73
N ASP A 62 8.12 -15.32 4.99
CA ASP A 62 8.02 -15.21 3.54
C ASP A 62 7.40 -13.85 3.17
N PHE A 63 7.58 -13.41 1.94
CA PHE A 63 7.10 -12.10 1.49
C PHE A 63 6.80 -12.05 0.00
N PHE A 64 5.90 -11.13 -0.37
CA PHE A 64 5.67 -10.73 -1.75
C PHE A 64 6.50 -9.49 -2.09
N THR A 65 6.72 -9.26 -3.38
CA THR A 65 7.03 -7.93 -3.91
C THR A 65 5.97 -7.60 -4.95
N PHE A 66 4.89 -6.94 -4.49
CA PHE A 66 3.68 -6.75 -5.28
C PHE A 66 3.93 -6.06 -6.63
N SER A 67 4.87 -5.13 -6.67
CA SER A 67 5.21 -4.24 -7.79
C SER A 67 5.84 -4.91 -9.01
N GLY A 68 6.10 -6.22 -8.98
CA GLY A 68 6.55 -6.91 -10.18
C GLY A 68 7.03 -8.34 -10.03
N THR A 69 7.43 -8.88 -11.16
CA THR A 69 8.17 -10.13 -11.25
C THR A 69 9.66 -9.86 -11.30
N PHE A 70 10.43 -10.67 -10.59
CA PHE A 70 11.85 -10.48 -10.41
C PHE A 70 12.58 -11.80 -10.61
N LYS A 71 13.75 -11.78 -11.23
CA LYS A 71 14.68 -12.91 -11.24
C LYS A 71 15.27 -13.14 -9.84
N TYR A 72 15.63 -12.03 -9.20
CA TYR A 72 16.05 -11.96 -7.80
C TYR A 72 15.64 -10.62 -7.19
N ARG A 73 15.53 -10.56 -5.86
CA ARG A 73 15.05 -9.36 -5.14
C ARG A 73 16.03 -8.18 -5.20
N ALA A 74 16.01 -7.45 -6.30
CA ALA A 74 16.68 -6.16 -6.51
C ALA A 74 16.06 -5.45 -7.71
N GLU A 75 16.26 -4.14 -7.83
CA GLU A 75 15.81 -3.37 -9.00
C GLU A 75 16.44 -3.90 -10.30
N ALA A 76 17.76 -4.18 -10.29
CA ALA A 76 18.45 -4.83 -11.40
C ALA A 76 17.95 -6.26 -11.71
N GLY A 77 17.20 -6.87 -10.78
CA GLY A 77 16.59 -8.18 -10.95
C GLY A 77 15.15 -8.11 -11.46
N LEU A 78 14.58 -6.92 -11.70
CA LEU A 78 13.23 -6.75 -12.22
C LEU A 78 13.13 -7.35 -13.63
N ILE A 79 12.12 -8.21 -13.83
CA ILE A 79 11.76 -8.75 -15.14
C ILE A 79 10.68 -7.86 -15.76
N GLU A 80 9.62 -7.63 -15.00
CA GLU A 80 8.46 -6.85 -15.47
C GLU A 80 7.71 -6.25 -14.27
N ARG A 81 7.26 -5.01 -14.41
CA ARG A 81 6.39 -4.35 -13.43
C ARG A 81 5.01 -5.00 -13.46
N SER A 82 4.40 -5.13 -12.29
CA SER A 82 2.99 -5.52 -12.21
C SER A 82 2.11 -4.27 -12.18
N ILE A 83 0.80 -4.47 -12.17
CA ILE A 83 -0.17 -3.39 -11.90
C ILE A 83 -0.30 -3.00 -10.42
N TYR A 84 0.50 -3.55 -9.50
CA TYR A 84 0.24 -3.40 -8.07
C TYR A 84 1.24 -2.50 -7.35
N ILE A 85 0.75 -1.65 -6.46
CA ILE A 85 1.57 -0.94 -5.48
C ILE A 85 1.07 -1.27 -4.08
N CYS A 86 1.98 -1.65 -3.17
CA CYS A 86 1.66 -1.89 -1.77
C CYS A 86 2.02 -0.67 -0.93
N LEU A 87 1.03 -0.10 -0.26
CA LEU A 87 1.18 0.94 0.76
C LEU A 87 1.19 0.26 2.13
N ASP A 88 2.13 0.68 2.98
CA ASP A 88 2.30 0.13 4.33
C ASP A 88 1.99 1.20 5.37
N PHE A 89 1.14 0.86 6.33
CA PHE A 89 0.75 1.71 7.45
C PHE A 89 1.13 1.00 8.73
N ASP A 90 2.27 1.37 9.30
CA ASP A 90 2.75 0.81 10.57
C ASP A 90 2.23 1.63 11.77
N HIS A 91 2.12 0.98 12.92
CA HIS A 91 1.78 1.62 14.20
C HIS A 91 0.47 2.42 14.18
N VAL A 92 -0.58 1.86 13.57
CA VAL A 92 -1.92 2.46 13.63
C VAL A 92 -2.37 2.49 15.10
N GLY A 93 -2.95 3.62 15.56
CA GLY A 93 -3.24 3.92 16.97
C GLY A 93 -4.32 3.06 17.64
N GLY A 94 -4.25 1.75 17.50
CA GLY A 94 -5.14 0.76 18.07
C GLY A 94 -6.31 0.34 17.16
N PRO A 95 -7.14 -0.61 17.62
CA PRO A 95 -8.21 -1.20 16.81
C PRO A 95 -9.24 -0.20 16.28
N GLU A 96 -9.56 0.84 17.04
CA GLU A 96 -10.51 1.87 16.60
C GLU A 96 -9.94 2.75 15.50
N GLN A 97 -8.65 3.11 15.57
CA GLN A 97 -7.97 3.83 14.49
C GLN A 97 -7.84 2.94 13.24
N LEU A 98 -7.61 1.64 13.41
CA LEU A 98 -7.56 0.69 12.30
C LEU A 98 -8.91 0.58 11.58
N LYS A 99 -10.02 0.49 12.31
CA LYS A 99 -11.37 0.50 11.72
C LYS A 99 -11.65 1.81 10.97
N LYS A 100 -11.29 2.96 11.57
CA LYS A 100 -11.43 4.27 10.91
C LYS A 100 -10.60 4.36 9.63
N LEU A 101 -9.35 3.89 9.67
CA LEU A 101 -8.46 3.85 8.50
C LEU A 101 -9.08 3.01 7.37
N ILE A 102 -9.56 1.82 7.69
CA ILE A 102 -10.25 0.94 6.72
C ILE A 102 -11.46 1.66 6.10
N ALA A 103 -12.31 2.29 6.92
CA ALA A 103 -13.49 3.01 6.44
C ALA A 103 -13.11 4.19 5.53
N ARG A 104 -12.12 5.00 5.94
CA ARG A 104 -11.60 6.14 5.15
C ARG A 104 -11.04 5.69 3.81
N ILE A 105 -10.29 4.58 3.77
CA ILE A 105 -9.78 4.04 2.51
C ILE A 105 -10.93 3.70 1.58
N LEU A 106 -11.91 2.92 2.06
CA LEU A 106 -13.05 2.46 1.27
C LEU A 106 -14.00 3.59 0.82
N GLU A 107 -13.99 4.72 1.51
CA GLU A 107 -14.71 5.94 1.12
C GLU A 107 -14.09 6.61 -0.12
N HIS A 108 -12.76 6.55 -0.28
CA HIS A 108 -12.04 7.27 -1.35
C HIS A 108 -11.67 6.37 -2.54
N LEU A 109 -11.40 5.09 -2.28
CA LEU A 109 -10.94 4.15 -3.30
C LEU A 109 -11.25 2.70 -2.90
N THR A 110 -11.29 1.82 -3.89
CA THR A 110 -11.41 0.37 -3.64
C THR A 110 -10.04 -0.29 -3.87
N PRO A 111 -9.31 -0.72 -2.83
CA PRO A 111 -8.06 -1.45 -3.00
C PRO A 111 -8.32 -2.83 -3.58
N VAL A 112 -7.33 -3.45 -4.21
CA VAL A 112 -7.47 -4.84 -4.71
C VAL A 112 -7.32 -5.85 -3.57
N LEU A 113 -6.50 -5.53 -2.57
CA LEU A 113 -6.24 -6.37 -1.41
C LEU A 113 -5.88 -5.47 -0.23
N MET A 114 -6.44 -5.76 0.94
CA MET A 114 -6.13 -5.06 2.18
C MET A 114 -6.16 -6.03 3.36
N PHE A 115 -5.14 -5.97 4.22
CA PHE A 115 -4.99 -6.93 5.33
C PHE A 115 -4.13 -6.39 6.46
N VAL A 116 -4.38 -6.88 7.67
CA VAL A 116 -3.61 -6.55 8.86
C VAL A 116 -2.20 -7.13 8.77
N SER A 117 -1.21 -6.30 9.09
CA SER A 117 0.21 -6.65 9.03
C SER A 117 0.59 -7.71 10.08
N PRO A 118 1.72 -8.42 9.92
CA PRO A 118 2.04 -9.58 10.78
C PRO A 118 2.10 -9.29 12.29
N ARG A 119 2.39 -8.05 12.66
CA ARG A 119 2.44 -7.59 14.07
C ARG A 119 1.06 -7.32 14.67
N GLY A 120 0.00 -7.27 13.86
CA GLY A 120 -1.36 -6.97 14.32
C GLY A 120 -1.67 -5.46 14.48
N GLU A 121 -0.68 -4.59 14.34
CA GLU A 121 -0.80 -3.15 14.63
C GLU A 121 -0.74 -2.25 13.38
N GLY A 122 -0.60 -2.85 12.20
CA GLY A 122 -0.50 -2.12 10.94
C GLY A 122 -1.45 -2.65 9.88
N LEU A 123 -1.60 -1.90 8.80
CA LEU A 123 -2.44 -2.23 7.66
C LEU A 123 -1.61 -2.22 6.38
N LYS A 124 -1.81 -3.23 5.54
CA LYS A 124 -1.22 -3.28 4.20
C LYS A 124 -2.33 -3.06 3.18
N VAL A 125 -2.12 -2.14 2.25
CA VAL A 125 -3.11 -1.77 1.22
C VAL A 125 -2.46 -1.91 -0.14
N VAL A 126 -2.99 -2.80 -0.97
CA VAL A 126 -2.53 -2.99 -2.35
C VAL A 126 -3.52 -2.32 -3.28
N VAL A 127 -3.02 -1.41 -4.11
CA VAL A 127 -3.79 -0.67 -5.13
C VAL A 127 -3.35 -1.05 -6.53
N CYS A 128 -4.22 -0.83 -7.52
CA CYS A 128 -3.92 -1.04 -8.93
C CYS A 128 -3.50 0.26 -9.61
N VAL A 129 -2.48 0.20 -10.47
CA VAL A 129 -2.02 1.32 -11.31
C VAL A 129 -1.89 0.87 -12.77
N ASN A 130 -1.87 1.81 -13.72
CA ASN A 130 -1.49 1.53 -15.10
C ASN A 130 0.03 1.67 -15.29
N PRO A 131 0.82 0.58 -15.29
CA PRO A 131 2.28 0.68 -15.37
C PRO A 131 2.77 1.28 -16.70
N ASP A 132 1.94 1.31 -17.75
CA ASP A 132 2.33 1.82 -19.07
C ASP A 132 2.33 3.37 -19.13
N GLU A 133 1.71 4.05 -18.15
CA GLU A 133 1.53 5.51 -18.17
C GLU A 133 2.51 6.29 -17.29
N ALA A 134 3.16 5.63 -16.33
CA ALA A 134 4.20 6.25 -15.51
C ALA A 134 5.08 5.23 -14.75
N GLU A 135 6.14 5.72 -14.12
CA GLU A 135 7.01 4.91 -13.28
C GLU A 135 6.44 4.63 -11.89
N HIS A 136 6.84 3.48 -11.30
CA HIS A 136 6.44 3.08 -9.94
C HIS A 136 6.65 4.20 -8.92
N LYS A 137 7.77 4.92 -9.04
CA LYS A 137 8.13 6.02 -8.13
C LYS A 137 7.23 7.24 -8.30
N GLU A 138 6.78 7.54 -9.52
CA GLU A 138 5.83 8.64 -9.77
C GLU A 138 4.46 8.30 -9.18
N TYR A 139 3.95 7.09 -9.45
CA TYR A 139 2.72 6.60 -8.84
C TYR A 139 2.80 6.58 -7.32
N PHE A 140 3.89 6.06 -6.75
CA PHE A 140 4.06 6.00 -5.31
C PHE A 140 4.05 7.39 -4.69
N ALA A 141 4.74 8.37 -5.29
CA ALA A 141 4.73 9.74 -4.79
C ALA A 141 3.33 10.38 -4.84
N ALA A 142 2.56 10.12 -5.89
CA ALA A 142 1.18 10.62 -6.00
C ALA A 142 0.24 9.94 -4.99
N LEU A 143 0.33 8.62 -4.83
CA LEU A 143 -0.40 7.85 -3.81
C LEU A 143 -0.03 8.29 -2.40
N GLU A 144 1.24 8.51 -2.11
CA GLU A 144 1.71 9.00 -0.82
C GLU A 144 1.07 10.35 -0.48
N ARG A 145 1.00 11.28 -1.44
CA ARG A 145 0.32 12.58 -1.26
C ARG A 145 -1.17 12.40 -1.04
N LEU A 146 -1.86 11.66 -1.91
CA LEU A 146 -3.28 11.34 -1.75
C LEU A 146 -3.58 10.82 -0.34
N PHE A 147 -2.85 9.80 0.10
CA PHE A 147 -3.11 9.22 1.41
C PHE A 147 -2.79 10.20 2.53
N ASN A 148 -1.61 10.82 2.51
CA ASN A 148 -1.18 11.70 3.59
C ASN A 148 -2.00 12.99 3.72
N GLU A 149 -2.48 13.54 2.61
CA GLU A 149 -3.19 14.83 2.59
C GLU A 149 -4.70 14.65 2.72
N ILE A 150 -5.26 13.50 2.34
CA ILE A 150 -6.73 13.31 2.26
C ILE A 150 -7.17 12.09 3.07
N VAL A 151 -6.73 10.89 2.70
CA VAL A 151 -7.26 9.65 3.29
C VAL A 151 -6.95 9.55 4.79
N LEU A 152 -5.73 9.91 5.18
CA LEU A 152 -5.20 9.82 6.54
C LEU A 152 -5.46 11.06 7.39
N GLN A 153 -6.28 12.01 6.92
CA GLN A 153 -6.74 13.09 7.79
C GLN A 153 -7.41 12.49 9.03
N GLU A 154 -7.04 13.00 10.21
CA GLU A 154 -7.57 12.57 11.51
C GLU A 154 -7.28 11.12 11.94
N ILE A 155 -6.55 10.35 11.13
CA ILE A 155 -6.07 9.03 11.52
C ILE A 155 -4.76 9.20 12.30
N MET A 156 -4.71 8.64 13.50
CA MET A 156 -3.56 8.78 14.41
C MET A 156 -2.76 7.49 14.54
N ASP A 157 -1.44 7.62 14.63
CA ASP A 157 -0.51 6.57 15.01
C ASP A 157 -0.51 6.33 16.53
N THR A 158 0.28 5.36 17.00
CA THR A 158 0.43 5.05 18.43
C THR A 158 1.03 6.17 19.28
N ASN A 159 1.64 7.19 18.65
CA ASN A 159 2.23 8.35 19.30
C ASN A 159 1.32 9.59 19.24
N ASN A 160 0.06 9.44 18.85
CA ASN A 160 -0.91 10.53 18.63
C ASN A 160 -0.44 11.56 17.58
N LYS A 161 0.31 11.10 16.58
CA LYS A 161 0.64 11.88 15.38
C LYS A 161 -0.22 11.42 14.23
N GLN A 162 -0.39 12.29 13.23
CA GLN A 162 -1.05 11.88 11.99
C GLN A 162 -0.30 10.69 11.38
N LEU A 163 -1.04 9.62 11.10
CA LEU A 163 -0.51 8.44 10.41
C LEU A 163 -0.01 8.85 9.02
N ARG A 164 1.09 8.24 8.58
CA ARG A 164 1.71 8.48 7.26
C ARG A 164 1.95 7.16 6.56
N VAL A 165 1.92 7.17 5.24
CA VAL A 165 2.41 6.06 4.41
C VAL A 165 3.90 5.86 4.69
N ASP A 166 4.36 4.60 4.82
CA ASP A 166 5.80 4.32 4.87
C ASP A 166 6.46 4.68 3.51
N PRO A 167 7.36 5.68 3.46
CA PRO A 167 7.99 6.15 2.21
C PRO A 167 8.88 5.08 1.55
N SER A 168 9.18 4.01 2.27
CA SER A 168 10.00 2.90 1.81
C SER A 168 9.35 2.13 0.64
N GLY A 169 8.02 2.20 0.52
CA GLY A 169 7.24 1.61 -0.59
C GLY A 169 7.57 2.16 -1.99
N LYS A 170 8.28 3.28 -2.09
CA LYS A 170 8.79 3.83 -3.37
C LYS A 170 9.80 2.93 -4.07
N ASP A 171 10.43 2.01 -3.34
CA ASP A 171 11.42 1.09 -3.90
C ASP A 171 10.70 -0.08 -4.60
N ILE A 172 10.98 -0.31 -5.88
CA ILE A 172 10.25 -1.33 -6.66
C ILE A 172 10.38 -2.77 -6.10
N PRO A 173 11.51 -3.25 -5.54
CA PRO A 173 11.58 -4.58 -4.95
C PRO A 173 11.22 -4.58 -3.46
N ARG A 174 10.33 -3.67 -3.01
CA ARG A 174 9.95 -3.54 -1.59
C ARG A 174 9.24 -4.81 -1.11
N PRO A 175 9.77 -5.48 -0.07
CA PRO A 175 9.12 -6.63 0.54
C PRO A 175 7.81 -6.26 1.26
N CYS A 176 6.81 -7.11 1.09
CA CYS A 176 5.60 -7.14 1.88
C CYS A 176 5.49 -8.50 2.57
N PHE A 177 5.81 -8.56 3.87
CA PHE A 177 5.79 -9.79 4.65
C PHE A 177 4.38 -10.37 4.75
N LEU A 178 4.28 -11.70 4.60
CA LEU A 178 3.02 -12.41 4.71
C LEU A 178 2.47 -12.36 6.12
N SER A 179 1.15 -12.31 6.23
CA SER A 179 0.43 -12.23 7.49
C SER A 179 -0.61 -13.34 7.57
N TYR A 180 -1.26 -13.43 8.73
CA TYR A 180 -2.51 -14.14 8.89
C TYR A 180 -3.59 -13.13 9.26
N ASP A 181 -4.57 -12.96 8.38
CA ASP A 181 -5.71 -12.10 8.60
C ASP A 181 -6.97 -12.75 7.97
N PRO A 182 -7.79 -13.45 8.78
CA PRO A 182 -9.02 -14.07 8.28
C PRO A 182 -10.09 -13.04 7.87
N GLN A 183 -9.90 -11.76 8.20
CA GLN A 183 -10.78 -10.65 7.81
C GLN A 183 -10.21 -9.80 6.66
N ALA A 184 -9.16 -10.29 5.99
CA ALA A 184 -8.60 -9.59 4.84
C ALA A 184 -9.69 -9.30 3.79
N PHE A 185 -9.57 -8.14 3.16
CA PHE A 185 -10.45 -7.68 2.10
C PHE A 185 -9.80 -7.91 0.73
N LYS A 186 -10.59 -8.40 -0.25
CA LYS A 186 -10.22 -8.46 -1.67
C LYS A 186 -11.36 -7.88 -2.50
N SER A 187 -11.02 -7.12 -3.53
CA SER A 187 -11.98 -6.65 -4.54
C SER A 187 -11.73 -7.31 -5.89
N ASP A 188 -12.80 -7.63 -6.62
CA ASP A 188 -12.76 -8.02 -8.03
C ASP A 188 -12.84 -6.79 -8.97
N THR A 189 -13.25 -5.64 -8.44
CA THR A 189 -13.38 -4.37 -9.15
C THR A 189 -12.61 -3.27 -8.40
N PRO A 190 -11.27 -3.35 -8.33
CA PRO A 190 -10.47 -2.33 -7.68
C PRO A 190 -10.45 -1.02 -8.48
N THR A 191 -10.25 0.09 -7.79
CA THR A 191 -9.87 1.36 -8.43
C THR A 191 -8.51 1.17 -9.12
N ILE A 192 -8.42 1.60 -10.38
CA ILE A 192 -7.18 1.59 -11.16
C ILE A 192 -6.73 3.05 -11.29
N PHE A 193 -5.53 3.36 -10.81
CA PHE A 193 -4.95 4.69 -10.94
C PHE A 193 -4.16 4.82 -12.23
N ASP A 194 -4.42 5.88 -12.97
CA ASP A 194 -3.80 6.21 -14.24
C ASP A 194 -2.97 7.50 -14.12
N ARG A 195 -2.52 8.07 -15.24
CA ARG A 195 -1.74 9.31 -15.27
C ARG A 195 -2.46 10.47 -14.60
N ALA A 196 -3.79 10.50 -14.58
CA ALA A 196 -4.55 11.59 -13.97
C ALA A 196 -4.28 11.72 -12.46
N LEU A 197 -4.01 10.60 -11.76
CA LEU A 197 -3.56 10.64 -10.37
C LEU A 197 -2.25 11.45 -10.25
N ILE A 198 -1.28 11.14 -11.10
CA ILE A 198 0.02 11.81 -11.07
C ILE A 198 -0.15 13.28 -11.40
N ASP A 199 -0.89 13.62 -12.46
CA ASP A 199 -1.08 15.00 -12.87
C ASP A 199 -1.78 15.84 -11.78
N THR A 200 -2.75 15.25 -11.08
CA THR A 200 -3.42 15.86 -9.92
C THR A 200 -2.44 16.14 -8.78
N PHE A 201 -1.62 15.15 -8.42
CA PHE A 201 -0.77 15.26 -7.23
C PHE A 201 0.65 15.75 -7.51
N SER A 202 1.11 15.86 -8.76
CA SER A 202 2.46 16.33 -9.14
C SER A 202 2.58 17.86 -9.24
N GLY A 203 1.45 18.57 -9.34
CA GLY A 203 1.38 20.04 -9.32
C GLY A 203 1.39 20.67 -7.92
N ILE A 204 1.06 19.91 -6.88
CA ILE A 204 1.05 20.36 -5.49
C ILE A 204 2.51 20.42 -5.01
N GLY A 205 3.14 21.59 -5.07
CA GLY A 205 4.51 21.80 -4.57
C GLY A 205 5.54 22.41 -5.53
N LYS A 206 5.15 23.02 -6.66
CA LYS A 206 5.98 24.06 -7.30
C LYS A 206 5.67 25.45 -6.71
N SER A 207 5.58 25.57 -5.38
CA SER A 207 5.68 26.87 -4.71
C SER A 207 7.15 27.08 -4.31
N ASN A 208 7.69 28.24 -4.71
CA ASN A 208 9.03 28.67 -4.32
C ASN A 208 9.20 28.58 -2.78
N PRO A 209 10.39 28.20 -2.28
CA PRO A 209 10.64 28.14 -0.85
C PRO A 209 10.65 29.57 -0.30
N GLY A 210 9.53 30.04 0.23
CA GLY A 210 9.46 31.40 0.78
C GLY A 210 8.12 31.95 1.24
N GLN A 211 6.96 31.31 1.02
CA GLN A 211 5.69 31.83 1.53
C GLN A 211 4.75 30.72 2.02
N PRO A 212 4.21 30.82 3.25
CA PRO A 212 3.04 30.04 3.66
C PRO A 212 1.77 30.78 3.22
N HIS A 213 0.86 30.12 2.49
CA HIS A 213 -0.50 30.63 2.26
C HIS A 213 -1.55 29.53 2.54
N PRO A 214 -2.43 29.71 3.54
CA PRO A 214 -3.50 28.75 3.88
C PRO A 214 -4.58 28.56 2.79
N GLU A 215 -4.77 29.55 1.91
CA GLU A 215 -5.83 29.56 0.90
C GLU A 215 -5.60 28.57 -0.26
N GLN A 216 -4.34 28.26 -0.60
CA GLN A 216 -4.02 27.27 -1.66
C GLN A 216 -4.44 25.85 -1.27
N THR A 217 -4.48 25.54 0.02
CA THR A 217 -4.84 24.22 0.54
C THR A 217 -6.33 23.91 0.36
N ALA A 218 -7.22 24.89 0.54
CA ALA A 218 -8.67 24.68 0.45
C ALA A 218 -9.13 24.51 -1.01
N GLU A 219 -8.65 25.36 -1.92
CA GLU A 219 -8.95 25.23 -3.36
C GLU A 219 -8.40 23.91 -3.94
N THR A 220 -7.21 23.48 -3.49
CA THR A 220 -6.62 22.22 -3.91
C THR A 220 -7.42 21.03 -3.39
N LEU A 221 -7.87 21.07 -2.13
CA LEU A 221 -8.72 20.02 -1.55
C LEU A 221 -10.09 19.95 -2.24
N GLU A 222 -10.72 21.09 -2.54
CA GLU A 222 -11.99 21.14 -3.27
C GLU A 222 -11.84 20.61 -4.70
N GLN A 223 -10.76 20.97 -5.41
CA GLN A 223 -10.45 20.39 -6.72
C GLN A 223 -10.22 18.89 -6.66
N ILE A 224 -9.53 18.40 -5.62
CA ILE A 224 -9.31 16.96 -5.45
C ILE A 224 -10.61 16.24 -5.08
N GLU A 225 -11.45 16.80 -4.21
CA GLU A 225 -12.78 16.26 -3.91
C GLU A 225 -13.66 16.20 -5.17
N GLN A 226 -13.62 17.22 -6.02
CA GLN A 226 -14.32 17.21 -7.32
C GLN A 226 -13.77 16.15 -8.27
N ILE A 227 -12.45 15.91 -8.28
CA ILE A 227 -11.83 14.81 -9.04
C ILE A 227 -12.29 13.46 -8.48
N PHE A 228 -12.39 13.31 -7.15
CA PHE A 228 -12.90 12.09 -6.52
C PHE A 228 -14.37 11.83 -6.85
N LEU A 229 -15.21 12.87 -6.79
CA LEU A 229 -16.61 12.78 -7.22
C LEU A 229 -16.69 12.39 -8.70
N PHE A 230 -15.88 13.00 -9.56
CA PHE A 230 -15.82 12.68 -10.98
C PHE A 230 -15.39 11.23 -11.24
N ILE A 231 -14.33 10.74 -10.60
CA ILE A 231 -13.86 9.35 -10.73
C ILE A 231 -14.92 8.37 -10.24
N ARG A 232 -15.57 8.66 -9.10
CA ARG A 232 -16.65 7.85 -8.54
C ARG A 232 -17.86 7.79 -9.47
N ASP A 233 -18.25 8.91 -10.05
CA ASP A 233 -19.41 9.02 -10.92
C ASP A 233 -19.14 8.37 -12.30
N PHE A 234 -17.91 8.48 -12.81
CA PHE A 234 -17.44 7.80 -14.04
C PHE A 234 -17.51 6.26 -13.91
N HIS A 235 -17.10 5.70 -12.76
CA HIS A 235 -17.12 4.26 -12.54
C HIS A 235 -18.49 3.69 -12.12
N SER A 236 -19.37 4.51 -11.56
CA SER A 236 -20.74 4.11 -11.19
C SER A 236 -21.76 4.27 -12.33
N GLY A 237 -21.35 4.81 -13.49
CA GLY A 237 -22.23 5.01 -14.65
C GLY A 237 -23.27 6.11 -14.46
N ASN A 238 -23.15 6.92 -13.41
CA ASN A 238 -24.04 8.04 -13.13
C ASN A 238 -23.46 9.32 -13.72
N TYR A 239 -23.80 9.63 -14.97
CA TYR A 239 -23.48 10.93 -15.57
C TYR A 239 -24.57 11.95 -15.20
N PRO A 240 -24.23 13.08 -14.55
CA PRO A 240 -25.13 14.23 -14.52
C PRO A 240 -25.12 14.87 -15.92
N TYR A 241 -26.28 14.87 -16.58
CA TYR A 241 -26.56 15.73 -17.74
C TYR A 241 -26.77 17.17 -17.28
#